data_AF-A0A821I6G8-F1
#
_entry.id   AF-A0A821I6G8-F1
#
_cell.length_a   1.000
_cell.length_b   1.000
_cell.length_c   1.000
_cell.angle_alpha   90.00
_cell.angle_beta   90.00
_cell.angle_gamma   90.00
#
_symmetry.space_group_name_H-M   'P 1'
#
loop_
_entity.id
_entity.type
_entity.pdbx_description
1 polymer ?
#
loop_
_entity_poly.entity_id
_entity_poly.type
_entity_poly.pdbx_seq_one_letter_code
_entity_poly.pdbx_strand_id
1 'polypeptide(L)'
;IIHYLDKSQLLQYIDSNIIGKNIRVNTPWGSRKMIYADYTASGRGLTFVEHYMLNHVLPYYANTHSDNNACGIQTTKFREGARALIKRYVNAIDDDAVIFTGSGSTAAINKLVDVLQLKNEEVRSKTVVFISTFEHHSNILPWVETGVEVIRIPNNKQGLIDEVFLKKELKYYH
;
A
#
# COMPACT_ATOMS: atom_id res chain seq x y z
N ILE A 1 23.03 -4.03 8.64
CA ILE A 1 23.65 -4.34 7.32
C ILE A 1 23.25 -3.28 6.29
N ILE A 2 21.95 -3.07 6.01
CA ILE A 2 21.49 -2.13 4.97
C ILE A 2 21.88 -0.66 5.22
N HIS A 3 21.91 -0.20 6.48
CA HIS A 3 22.22 1.21 6.83
C HIS A 3 23.66 1.67 6.53
N TYR A 4 24.56 0.76 6.14
CA TYR A 4 25.97 1.08 5.85
C TYR A 4 26.34 0.89 4.38
N LEU A 5 25.37 0.52 3.52
CA LEU A 5 25.61 0.32 2.10
C LEU A 5 25.39 1.64 1.35
N ASP A 6 26.27 1.92 0.39
CA ASP A 6 25.97 2.95 -0.60
C ASP A 6 24.80 2.52 -1.50
N LYS A 7 24.27 3.44 -2.30
CA LYS A 7 23.10 3.17 -3.17
C LYS A 7 23.36 2.00 -4.14
N SER A 8 24.55 1.90 -4.71
CA SER A 8 24.89 0.84 -5.67
C SER A 8 24.96 -0.52 -4.98
N GLN A 9 25.64 -0.57 -3.83
CA GLN A 9 25.75 -1.76 -3.00
C GLN A 9 24.37 -2.23 -2.50
N LEU A 10 23.49 -1.30 -2.11
CA LEU A 10 22.13 -1.61 -1.70
C LEU A 10 21.32 -2.22 -2.84
N LEU A 11 21.36 -1.60 -4.02
CA LEU A 11 20.65 -2.12 -5.19
C LEU A 11 21.17 -3.52 -5.57
N GLN A 12 22.48 -3.72 -5.54
CA GLN A 12 23.08 -5.03 -5.80
C GLN A 12 22.67 -6.06 -4.75
N TYR A 13 22.62 -5.67 -3.46
CA TYR A 13 22.17 -6.53 -2.38
C TYR A 13 20.70 -6.92 -2.51
N ILE A 14 19.81 -5.98 -2.85
CA ILE A 14 18.40 -6.27 -3.10
C ILE A 14 18.29 -7.22 -4.29
N ASP A 15 18.95 -6.89 -5.40
CA ASP A 15 18.95 -7.68 -6.63
C ASP A 15 19.51 -9.10 -6.43
N SER A 16 20.51 -9.30 -5.57
CA SER A 16 21.03 -10.65 -5.26
C SER A 16 20.08 -11.48 -4.38
N ASN A 17 19.18 -10.83 -3.64
CA ASN A 17 18.27 -11.48 -2.70
C ASN A 17 16.85 -11.70 -3.25
N ILE A 18 16.59 -11.38 -4.52
CA ILE A 18 15.29 -11.66 -5.16
C ILE A 18 15.07 -13.17 -5.26
N ILE A 19 14.04 -13.65 -4.55
CA ILE A 19 13.65 -15.07 -4.59
C ILE A 19 13.15 -15.41 -5.99
N GLY A 20 13.74 -16.45 -6.58
CA GLY A 20 13.38 -16.94 -7.89
C GLY A 20 13.95 -16.13 -9.07
N LYS A 21 14.91 -15.22 -8.84
CA LYS A 21 15.52 -14.40 -9.91
C LYS A 21 16.08 -15.17 -11.11
N ASN A 22 16.71 -16.32 -10.84
CA ASN A 22 17.41 -17.10 -11.86
C ASN A 22 16.65 -18.37 -12.28
N ILE A 23 15.35 -18.46 -11.95
CA ILE A 23 14.57 -19.62 -12.37
C ILE A 23 14.44 -19.65 -13.89
N ARG A 24 14.40 -20.87 -14.40
CA ARG A 24 14.16 -21.14 -15.81
C ARG A 24 12.78 -21.77 -15.95
N VAL A 25 12.10 -21.41 -17.02
CA VAL A 25 10.82 -21.98 -17.39
C VAL A 25 10.99 -22.80 -18.66
N ASN A 26 10.31 -23.94 -18.71
CA ASN A 26 10.27 -24.76 -19.91
C ASN A 26 9.27 -24.13 -20.88
N THR A 27 9.73 -23.91 -22.12
CA THR A 27 8.92 -23.39 -23.20
C THR A 27 8.93 -24.38 -24.36
N PRO A 28 8.03 -24.25 -25.35
CA PRO A 28 8.07 -25.06 -26.57
C PRO A 28 9.41 -24.99 -27.33
N TRP A 29 10.22 -23.95 -27.07
CA TRP A 29 11.54 -23.76 -27.69
C TRP A 29 12.70 -24.06 -26.72
N GLY A 30 12.44 -24.88 -25.69
CA GLY A 30 13.41 -25.28 -24.69
C GLY A 30 13.40 -24.41 -23.43
N SER A 31 14.36 -24.66 -22.54
CA SER A 31 14.47 -23.97 -21.26
C SER A 31 14.94 -22.53 -21.46
N ARG A 32 14.17 -21.56 -20.96
CA ARG A 32 14.49 -20.12 -21.02
C ARG A 32 14.59 -19.53 -19.63
N LYS A 33 15.47 -18.54 -19.43
CA LYS A 33 15.49 -17.74 -18.19
C LYS A 33 14.19 -16.96 -18.10
N MET A 34 13.50 -17.06 -16.97
CA MET A 34 12.30 -16.26 -16.73
C MET A 34 12.74 -14.81 -16.42
N ILE A 35 12.18 -13.87 -17.18
CA ILE A 35 12.28 -12.44 -16.90
C ILE A 35 10.97 -12.02 -16.29
N TYR A 36 10.99 -11.57 -15.03
CA TYR A 36 9.82 -11.02 -14.38
C TYR A 36 9.79 -9.50 -14.57
N ALA A 37 8.77 -9.01 -15.28
CA ALA A 37 8.61 -7.60 -15.62
C ALA A 37 7.27 -7.02 -15.09
N ASP A 38 6.63 -7.72 -14.16
CA ASP A 38 5.30 -7.38 -13.62
C ASP A 38 5.36 -6.82 -12.19
N TYR A 39 6.46 -6.12 -11.87
CA TYR A 39 6.70 -5.54 -10.53
C TYR A 39 5.67 -4.46 -10.15
N THR A 40 4.95 -3.90 -11.12
CA THR A 40 3.84 -2.96 -10.88
C THR A 40 2.61 -3.64 -10.30
N ALA A 41 2.40 -4.93 -10.59
CA ALA A 41 1.31 -5.70 -10.00
C ALA A 41 1.69 -6.28 -8.63
N SER A 42 2.89 -6.85 -8.50
CA SER A 42 3.39 -7.35 -7.22
C SER A 42 4.92 -7.45 -7.18
N GLY A 43 5.49 -7.17 -6.01
CA GLY A 43 6.91 -7.42 -5.74
C GLY A 43 7.22 -8.90 -5.57
N ARG A 44 8.48 -9.29 -5.78
CA ARG A 44 8.98 -10.62 -5.40
C ARG A 44 9.44 -10.62 -3.95
N GLY A 45 9.32 -11.78 -3.30
CA GLY A 45 9.90 -12.02 -1.99
C GLY A 45 11.42 -11.82 -2.00
N LEU A 46 11.95 -11.36 -0.87
CA LEU A 46 13.38 -11.12 -0.67
C LEU A 46 13.89 -12.04 0.44
N THR A 47 14.96 -12.78 0.16
CA THR A 47 15.49 -13.79 1.10
C THR A 47 15.78 -13.23 2.48
N PHE A 48 16.34 -12.02 2.57
CA PHE A 48 16.63 -11.40 3.87
C PHE A 48 15.37 -11.01 4.66
N VAL A 49 14.25 -10.69 3.99
CA VAL A 49 12.97 -10.43 4.66
C VAL A 49 12.40 -11.74 5.19
N GLU A 50 12.38 -12.79 4.36
CA GLU A 50 11.87 -14.10 4.75
C GLU A 50 12.68 -14.71 5.90
N HIS A 51 14.01 -14.62 5.84
CA HIS A 51 14.87 -15.08 6.93
C HIS A 51 14.64 -14.30 8.22
N TYR A 52 14.37 -12.98 8.14
CA TYR A 52 14.06 -12.21 9.33
C TYR A 52 12.73 -12.64 9.95
N MET A 53 11.72 -12.87 9.11
CA MET A 53 10.43 -13.40 9.56
C MET A 53 10.60 -14.75 10.25
N LEU A 54 11.29 -15.69 9.60
CA LEU A 54 11.51 -17.05 10.10
C LEU A 54 12.30 -17.09 11.41
N ASN A 55 13.36 -16.29 11.52
CA ASN A 55 14.31 -16.40 12.63
C ASN A 55 14.02 -15.45 13.79
N HIS A 56 13.30 -14.34 13.56
CA HIS A 56 13.12 -13.29 14.57
C HIS A 56 11.67 -12.93 14.88
N VAL A 57 10.73 -13.14 13.95
CA VAL A 57 9.32 -12.80 14.18
C VAL A 57 8.53 -14.03 14.61
N LEU A 58 8.52 -15.09 13.78
CA LEU A 58 7.71 -16.28 14.02
C LEU A 58 8.00 -17.03 15.34
N PRO A 59 9.25 -17.16 15.81
CA PRO A 59 9.54 -17.86 17.06
C PRO A 59 8.93 -17.20 18.30
N TYR A 60 8.65 -15.89 18.23
CA TYR A 60 8.08 -15.10 19.34
C TYR A 60 6.66 -14.63 19.05
N TYR A 61 6.04 -15.11 17.97
CA TYR A 61 4.72 -14.67 17.57
C TYR A 61 3.66 -15.16 18.56
N ALA A 62 2.87 -14.24 19.07
CA ALA A 62 1.67 -14.52 19.84
C ALA A 62 0.63 -13.45 19.57
N ASN A 63 -0.63 -13.75 19.92
CA ASN A 63 -1.69 -12.76 19.82
C ASN A 63 -1.38 -11.53 20.70
N THR A 64 -1.54 -10.33 20.16
CA THR A 64 -1.25 -9.06 20.84
C THR A 64 -2.24 -8.71 21.95
N HIS A 65 -3.30 -9.51 22.13
CA HIS A 65 -4.26 -9.37 23.24
C HIS A 65 -3.84 -10.12 24.51
N SER A 66 -2.70 -10.84 24.47
CA SER A 66 -2.19 -11.62 25.59
C SER A 66 -1.01 -10.90 26.24
N ASP A 67 -1.27 -9.84 27.00
CA ASP A 67 -0.24 -9.01 27.64
C ASP A 67 0.49 -9.70 28.81
N ASN A 68 0.07 -10.91 29.17
CA ASN A 68 0.63 -11.67 30.29
C ASN A 68 1.78 -12.62 29.91
N ASN A 69 2.27 -12.61 28.66
CA ASN A 69 3.42 -13.43 28.27
C ASN A 69 4.43 -12.68 27.39
N ALA A 70 5.68 -13.14 27.43
CA ALA A 70 6.80 -12.49 26.74
C ALA A 70 6.60 -12.40 25.21
N CYS A 71 5.97 -13.41 24.59
CA CYS A 71 5.71 -13.44 23.16
C CYS A 71 4.66 -12.41 22.72
N GLY A 72 3.60 -12.20 23.53
CA GLY A 72 2.57 -11.20 23.29
C GLY A 72 3.16 -9.79 23.33
N ILE A 73 3.93 -9.49 24.38
CA ILE A 73 4.67 -8.22 24.52
C ILE A 73 5.60 -8.00 23.32
N GLN A 74 6.35 -9.03 22.91
CA GLN A 74 7.28 -8.93 21.79
C GLN A 74 6.55 -8.66 20.47
N THR A 75 5.41 -9.32 20.21
CA THR A 75 4.61 -9.10 19.00
C THR A 75 4.03 -7.69 18.97
N THR A 76 3.56 -7.16 20.10
CA THR A 76 3.11 -5.77 20.23
C THR A 76 4.23 -4.78 19.93
N LYS A 77 5.45 -5.03 20.44
CA LYS A 77 6.62 -4.19 20.12
C LYS A 77 6.97 -4.21 18.63
N PHE A 78 6.90 -5.37 17.97
CA PHE A 78 7.12 -5.44 16.52
C PHE A 78 6.08 -4.62 15.75
N ARG A 79 4.81 -4.72 16.14
CA ARG A 79 3.71 -3.98 15.50
C ARG A 79 3.87 -2.46 15.66
N GLU A 80 4.19 -1.98 16.86
CA GLU A 80 4.38 -0.54 17.10
C GLU A 80 5.68 -0.02 16.49
N GLY A 81 6.75 -0.81 16.49
CA GLY A 81 7.97 -0.48 15.75
C GLY A 81 7.73 -0.35 14.24
N ALA A 82 6.96 -1.28 13.64
CA ALA A 82 6.55 -1.19 12.24
C ALA A 82 5.72 0.07 11.97
N ARG A 83 4.78 0.42 12.87
CA ARG A 83 3.97 1.63 12.77
C ARG A 83 4.84 2.89 12.76
N ALA A 84 5.78 2.99 13.69
CA ALA A 84 6.70 4.12 13.78
C ALA A 84 7.58 4.25 12.53
N LEU A 85 8.08 3.13 12.00
CA LEU A 85 8.85 3.11 10.76
C LEU A 85 8.02 3.61 9.57
N ILE A 86 6.79 3.12 9.41
CA ILE A 86 5.90 3.56 8.34
C ILE A 86 5.61 5.05 8.46
N LYS A 87 5.27 5.53 9.66
CA LYS A 87 5.02 6.95 9.94
C LYS A 87 6.18 7.82 9.44
N ARG A 88 7.42 7.42 9.77
CA ARG A 88 8.64 8.09 9.30
C ARG A 88 8.80 8.04 7.77
N TYR A 89 8.61 6.88 7.15
CA TYR A 89 8.83 6.73 5.70
C TYR A 89 7.80 7.44 4.82
N VAL A 90 6.60 7.68 5.34
CA VAL A 90 5.56 8.46 4.65
C VAL A 90 5.55 9.94 5.06
N ASN A 91 6.54 10.38 5.86
CA ASN A 91 6.64 11.74 6.39
C ASN A 91 5.39 12.22 7.16
N ALA A 92 4.73 11.31 7.88
CA ALA A 92 3.57 11.63 8.70
C ALA A 92 3.99 12.38 9.99
N ILE A 93 3.24 13.42 10.35
CA ILE A 93 3.48 14.27 11.53
C ILE A 93 2.82 13.68 12.79
N ASP A 94 3.09 14.25 13.96
CA ASP A 94 2.60 13.70 15.23
C ASP A 94 1.07 13.54 15.29
N ASP A 95 0.33 14.47 14.67
CA ASP A 95 -1.14 14.43 14.58
C ASP A 95 -1.70 13.39 13.58
N ASP A 96 -0.84 12.79 12.74
CA ASP A 96 -1.26 11.76 11.79
C ASP A 96 -1.36 10.37 12.43
N ALA A 97 -2.38 9.63 12.02
CA ALA A 97 -2.60 8.24 12.41
C ALA A 97 -2.20 7.26 11.30
N VAL A 98 -1.40 6.25 11.65
CA VAL A 98 -1.12 5.09 10.78
C VAL A 98 -2.05 3.95 11.17
N ILE A 99 -2.96 3.56 10.28
CA ILE A 99 -3.94 2.49 10.51
C ILE A 99 -3.57 1.28 9.67
N PHE A 100 -3.44 0.12 10.32
CA PHE A 100 -3.26 -1.15 9.60
C PHE A 100 -4.62 -1.69 9.18
N THR A 101 -4.83 -1.81 7.87
CA THR A 101 -6.14 -2.14 7.27
C THR A 101 -6.21 -3.57 6.75
N GLY A 102 -5.23 -4.40 7.07
CA GLY A 102 -5.15 -5.79 6.61
C GLY A 102 -4.61 -5.90 5.19
N SER A 103 -5.39 -6.50 4.29
CA SER A 103 -4.91 -6.92 2.98
C SER A 103 -5.05 -5.83 1.90
N GLY A 104 -3.94 -5.12 1.67
CA GLY A 104 -3.76 -4.24 0.51
C GLY A 104 -4.54 -2.91 0.54
N SER A 105 -4.33 -2.10 -0.50
CA SER A 105 -4.89 -0.74 -0.60
C SER A 105 -6.41 -0.72 -0.70
N THR A 106 -7.03 -1.76 -1.26
CA THR A 106 -8.50 -1.89 -1.34
C THR A 106 -9.14 -1.86 0.04
N ALA A 107 -8.57 -2.59 1.02
CA ALA A 107 -9.10 -2.61 2.38
C ALA A 107 -8.92 -1.24 3.07
N ALA A 108 -7.85 -0.51 2.73
CA ALA A 108 -7.64 0.84 3.24
C ALA A 108 -8.69 1.84 2.72
N ILE A 109 -9.01 1.78 1.43
CA ILE A 109 -10.04 2.64 0.81
C ILE A 109 -11.42 2.34 1.41
N ASN A 110 -11.79 1.06 1.55
CA ASN A 110 -13.04 0.69 2.20
C ASN A 110 -13.10 1.17 3.65
N LYS A 111 -11.99 1.06 4.39
CA LYS A 111 -11.92 1.57 5.76
C LYS A 111 -12.09 3.08 5.80
N LEU A 112 -11.54 3.81 4.84
CA LEU A 112 -11.71 5.25 4.72
C LEU A 112 -13.17 5.63 4.45
N VAL A 113 -13.84 4.94 3.52
CA VAL A 113 -15.27 5.11 3.26
C VAL A 113 -16.11 4.93 4.53
N ASP A 114 -15.82 3.90 5.32
CA ASP A 114 -16.50 3.64 6.59
C ASP A 114 -16.23 4.72 7.64
N VAL A 115 -14.98 5.20 7.76
CA VAL A 115 -14.59 6.26 8.71
C VAL A 115 -15.23 7.60 8.36
N LEU A 116 -15.37 7.90 7.06
CA LEU A 116 -16.09 9.08 6.56
C LEU A 116 -17.62 8.94 6.69
N GLN A 117 -18.12 7.78 7.12
CA GLN A 117 -19.54 7.51 7.34
C GLN A 117 -20.41 7.74 6.09
N LEU A 118 -19.90 7.46 4.89
CA LEU A 118 -20.61 7.70 3.62
C LEU A 118 -21.86 6.82 3.42
N LYS A 119 -22.12 5.88 4.34
CA LYS A 119 -23.39 5.13 4.41
C LYS A 119 -24.52 5.95 5.05
N ASN A 120 -24.19 7.01 5.78
CA ASN A 120 -25.16 7.95 6.34
C ASN A 120 -25.58 8.94 5.23
N GLU A 121 -26.89 8.97 4.93
CA GLU A 121 -27.46 9.81 3.88
C GLU A 121 -27.18 11.31 4.09
N GLU A 122 -27.19 11.78 5.35
CA GLU A 122 -26.93 13.19 5.64
C GLU A 122 -25.49 13.59 5.28
N VAL A 123 -24.54 12.69 5.51
CA VAL A 123 -23.13 12.92 5.16
C VAL A 123 -22.94 12.76 3.65
N ARG A 124 -23.49 11.69 3.08
CA ARG A 124 -23.39 11.36 1.66
C ARG A 124 -23.91 12.47 0.76
N SER A 125 -25.11 12.98 1.04
CA SER A 125 -25.76 14.04 0.24
C SER A 125 -25.00 15.37 0.23
N LYS A 126 -24.06 15.56 1.18
CA LYS A 126 -23.20 16.75 1.29
C LYS A 126 -21.75 16.48 0.87
N THR A 127 -21.45 15.28 0.36
CA THR A 127 -20.10 14.85 0.01
C THR A 127 -19.97 14.69 -1.50
N VAL A 128 -18.84 15.15 -2.02
CA VAL A 128 -18.44 14.95 -3.42
C VAL A 128 -17.03 14.38 -3.43
N VAL A 129 -16.81 13.33 -4.22
CA VAL A 129 -15.52 12.65 -4.34
C VAL A 129 -14.93 12.92 -5.72
N PHE A 130 -13.73 13.49 -5.75
CA PHE A 130 -12.99 13.71 -6.99
C PHE A 130 -12.00 12.56 -7.23
N ILE A 131 -12.03 11.98 -8.44
CA ILE A 131 -11.13 10.90 -8.84
C ILE A 131 -10.40 11.21 -10.15
N SER A 132 -9.20 10.67 -10.34
CA SER A 132 -8.48 10.82 -11.61
C SER A 132 -9.01 9.89 -12.70
N THR A 133 -8.55 10.10 -13.93
CA THR A 133 -8.89 9.24 -15.07
C THR A 133 -8.16 7.88 -15.04
N PHE A 134 -7.10 7.73 -14.25
CA PHE A 134 -6.25 6.53 -14.23
C PHE A 134 -6.42 5.67 -12.98
N GLU A 135 -7.49 5.89 -12.21
CA GLU A 135 -7.75 5.10 -11.01
C GLU A 135 -7.95 3.60 -11.31
N HIS A 136 -7.34 2.76 -10.49
CA HIS A 136 -7.63 1.33 -10.50
C HIS A 136 -9.05 1.08 -9.97
N HIS A 137 -9.73 0.03 -10.46
CA HIS A 137 -11.12 -0.28 -10.07
C HIS A 137 -11.32 -0.39 -8.56
N SER A 138 -10.33 -0.91 -7.83
CA SER A 138 -10.37 -1.00 -6.36
C SER A 138 -10.39 0.35 -5.64
N ASN A 139 -10.05 1.44 -6.33
CA ASN A 139 -10.15 2.83 -5.86
C ASN A 139 -11.30 3.60 -6.51
N ILE A 140 -12.18 2.95 -7.28
CA ILE A 140 -13.37 3.58 -7.86
C ILE A 140 -14.61 2.99 -7.20
N LEU A 141 -14.73 1.65 -7.22
CA LEU A 141 -15.94 0.95 -6.80
C LEU A 141 -16.37 1.29 -5.37
N PRO A 142 -15.48 1.33 -4.36
CA PRO A 142 -15.91 1.64 -2.99
C PRO A 142 -16.60 3.01 -2.85
N TRP A 143 -16.23 3.99 -3.68
CA TRP A 143 -16.87 5.30 -3.68
C TRP A 143 -18.22 5.24 -4.38
N VAL A 144 -18.26 4.69 -5.59
CA VAL A 144 -19.50 4.62 -6.39
C VAL A 144 -20.59 3.80 -5.69
N GLU A 145 -20.22 2.70 -5.04
CA GLU A 145 -21.15 1.84 -4.30
C GLU A 145 -21.79 2.54 -3.09
N THR A 146 -21.18 3.61 -2.58
CA THR A 146 -21.83 4.43 -1.53
C THR A 146 -22.98 5.26 -2.09
N GLY A 147 -23.03 5.52 -3.40
CA GLY A 147 -23.97 6.44 -4.03
C GLY A 147 -23.61 7.92 -3.88
N VAL A 148 -22.40 8.23 -3.38
CA VAL A 148 -21.87 9.60 -3.33
C VAL A 148 -21.67 10.15 -4.75
N GLU A 149 -21.75 11.46 -4.92
CA GLU A 149 -21.42 12.09 -6.19
C GLU A 149 -19.91 11.95 -6.45
N VAL A 150 -19.56 11.35 -7.60
CA VAL A 150 -18.17 11.11 -8.00
C VAL A 150 -17.86 11.89 -9.26
N ILE A 151 -16.94 12.85 -9.17
CA ILE A 151 -16.50 13.68 -10.28
C ILE A 151 -15.16 13.16 -10.82
N ARG A 152 -15.16 12.73 -12.08
CA ARG A 152 -13.95 12.27 -12.75
C ARG A 152 -13.23 13.45 -13.40
N ILE A 153 -11.99 13.69 -12.96
CA ILE A 153 -11.15 14.76 -13.50
C ILE A 153 -10.59 14.30 -14.85
N PRO A 154 -10.85 15.01 -15.95
CA PRO A 154 -10.34 14.66 -17.26
C PRO A 154 -8.82 14.90 -17.32
N ASN A 155 -8.21 14.38 -18.38
CA ASN A 155 -6.82 14.69 -18.69
C ASN A 155 -6.74 15.94 -19.57
N ASN A 156 -5.67 16.72 -19.38
CA ASN A 156 -5.30 17.81 -20.27
C ASN A 156 -4.69 17.27 -21.58
N LYS A 157 -4.30 18.18 -22.48
CA LYS A 157 -3.73 17.84 -23.80
C LYS A 157 -2.41 17.06 -23.73
N GLN A 158 -1.73 17.05 -22.58
CA GLN A 158 -0.49 16.33 -22.32
C GLN A 158 -0.74 14.95 -21.69
N GLY A 159 -2.00 14.56 -21.47
CA GLY A 159 -2.35 13.30 -20.81
C GLY A 159 -2.18 13.32 -19.29
N LEU A 160 -1.94 14.50 -18.69
CA LEU A 160 -1.87 14.69 -17.24
C LEU A 160 -3.24 15.13 -16.70
N ILE A 161 -3.42 15.10 -15.39
CA ILE A 161 -4.65 15.59 -14.75
C ILE A 161 -4.91 17.06 -15.13
N ASP A 162 -6.14 17.39 -15.52
CA ASP A 162 -6.53 18.77 -15.80
C ASP A 162 -6.77 19.55 -14.49
N GLU A 163 -5.72 20.24 -14.03
CA GLU A 163 -5.79 21.09 -12.85
C GLU A 163 -6.73 22.29 -12.99
N VAL A 164 -6.95 22.79 -14.21
CA VAL A 164 -7.84 23.93 -14.45
C VAL A 164 -9.28 23.50 -14.25
N PHE A 165 -9.64 22.34 -14.80
CA PHE A 165 -10.92 21.70 -14.53
C PHE A 165 -11.10 21.43 -13.03
N LEU A 166 -10.13 20.78 -12.39
CA LEU A 166 -10.19 20.46 -10.96
C LEU A 166 -10.42 21.72 -10.10
N LYS A 167 -9.66 22.79 -10.34
CA LYS A 167 -9.81 24.06 -9.60
C LYS A 167 -11.18 24.71 -9.83
N LYS A 168 -11.74 24.59 -11.03
CA LYS A 168 -13.07 25.12 -11.35
C LYS A 168 -14.15 24.35 -10.58
N GLU A 169 -14.12 23.02 -10.63
CA GLU A 169 -15.11 22.18 -9.95
C GLU A 169 -15.00 22.32 -8.42
N LEU A 170 -13.79 22.36 -7.87
CA LEU A 170 -13.60 22.60 -6.43
C LEU A 170 -14.23 23.92 -5.98
N LYS A 171 -14.22 24.98 -6.79
CA LYS A 171 -14.89 26.25 -6.47
C LYS A 171 -16.42 26.20 -6.61
N TYR A 172 -16.94 25.30 -7.43
CA TYR A 172 -18.37 25.13 -7.61
C TYR A 172 -19.00 24.38 -6.43
N TYR A 173 -18.27 23.42 -5.86
CA TYR A 173 -18.71 22.61 -4.72
C TYR A 173 -18.27 23.15 -3.34
N HIS A 174 -17.53 24.27 -3.28
CA HIS A 174 -17.10 24.92 -2.04
C HIS A 174 -18.01 26.11 -1.69
#